data_AF-A0A2M7VMK9-F1
#
_entry.id   AF-A0A2M7VMK9-F1
#
_cell.length_a   1.000
_cell.length_b   1.000
_cell.length_c   1.000
_cell.angle_alpha   90.00
_cell.angle_beta   90.00
_cell.angle_gamma   90.00
#
_symmetry.space_group_name_H-M   'P 1'
#
loop_
_entity.id
_entity.type
_entity.pdbx_description
1 polymer ?
#
loop_
_entity_poly.entity_id
_entity_poly.type
_entity_poly.pdbx_seq_one_letter_code
_entity_poly.pdbx_strand_id
1 'polypeptide(L)' 'VYYDESRSGEKMYKIILMKDKIPSHVADLVKDYEKIQSLALQKKKQESIDKWVKNKIIDTYIKINGSYKNCNFEFNWNKN' A
#
# COMPACT_ATOMS: atom_id res chain seq x y z
N VAL A 1 -17.82 -6.06 -21.94
CA VAL A 1 -17.39 -4.92 -22.79
C VAL A 1 -16.75 -3.91 -21.86
N TYR A 2 -15.44 -3.66 -21.98
CA TYR A 2 -14.73 -2.70 -21.12
C TYR A 2 -14.92 -1.30 -21.71
N TYR A 3 -15.61 -0.46 -20.94
CA TYR A 3 -15.84 0.94 -21.24
C TYR A 3 -14.67 1.74 -20.67
N ASP A 4 -14.00 2.52 -21.51
CA ASP A 4 -12.85 3.35 -21.16
C ASP A 4 -13.09 4.77 -21.71
N GLU A 5 -12.46 5.77 -21.12
CA GLU A 5 -12.60 7.17 -21.56
C GLU A 5 -11.30 7.64 -22.21
N SER A 6 -11.41 8.33 -23.35
CA SER A 6 -10.24 8.97 -23.97
C SER A 6 -9.73 10.08 -23.03
N ARG A 7 -8.48 10.53 -23.21
CA ARG A 7 -7.93 11.66 -22.43
C ARG A 7 -8.78 12.94 -22.54
N SER A 8 -9.65 13.02 -23.55
CA SER A 8 -10.59 14.12 -23.79
C SER A 8 -12.02 13.84 -23.31
N GLY A 9 -12.27 12.72 -22.61
CA GLY A 9 -13.57 12.37 -22.02
C GLY A 9 -14.55 11.68 -22.97
N GLU A 10 -14.12 11.31 -24.18
CA GLU A 10 -14.97 10.60 -25.13
C GLU A 10 -15.04 9.10 -24.81
N LYS A 11 -16.23 8.53 -24.95
CA LYS A 11 -16.52 7.12 -24.64
C LYS A 11 -15.88 6.21 -25.68
N MET A 12 -15.02 5.27 -25.27
CA MET A 12 -14.39 4.30 -26.17
C MET A 12 -14.54 2.85 -25.68
N TYR A 13 -14.50 1.93 -26.64
CA TYR A 13 -14.49 0.50 -26.37
C TYR A 13 -13.11 -0.09 -26.62
N LYS A 14 -12.59 -0.85 -25.65
CA LYS A 14 -11.28 -1.50 -25.75
C LYS A 14 -11.45 -3.00 -25.96
N ILE A 15 -10.85 -3.51 -27.03
CA ILE A 15 -10.72 -4.95 -27.27
C ILE A 15 -9.26 -5.30 -26.96
N ILE A 16 -9.05 -6.12 -25.92
CA ILE A 16 -7.72 -6.56 -25.50
C ILE A 16 -7.57 -8.02 -25.89
N LEU A 17 -6.59 -8.32 -26.73
CA LEU A 17 -6.17 -9.69 -27.04
C LEU A 17 -4.89 -9.98 -26.27
N MET A 18 -4.96 -10.92 -25.32
CA MET A 18 -3.77 -11.45 -24.65
C MET A 18 -3.05 -12.39 -25.61
N LYS A 19 -1.89 -11.96 -26.13
CA LYS A 19 -1.10 -12.76 -27.08
C LYS A 19 -0.37 -13.90 -26.41
N ASP A 20 0.37 -13.59 -25.34
CA ASP A 20 1.15 -14.57 -24.58
C ASP A 20 1.08 -14.23 -23.08
N LYS A 21 1.22 -15.26 -22.25
CA LYS A 21 1.30 -15.13 -20.79
C LYS A 21 2.60 -15.75 -20.30
N ILE A 22 3.54 -14.91 -19.89
CA ILE A 22 4.80 -15.35 -19.29
C ILE A 22 4.55 -15.64 -17.81
N PRO A 23 4.92 -16.81 -17.28
CA PRO A 23 4.79 -17.11 -15.86
C PRO A 23 5.65 -16.17 -15.02
N SER A 24 5.17 -15.82 -13.81
CA SER A 24 5.94 -14.99 -12.89
C SER A 24 7.21 -15.72 -12.46
N HIS A 25 8.33 -15.00 -12.39
CA HIS A 25 9.60 -15.53 -11.87
C HIS A 25 9.44 -15.92 -10.40
N VAL A 26 9.85 -17.14 -10.05
CA VAL A 26 9.93 -17.58 -8.65
C VAL A 26 11.19 -16.97 -8.06
N ALA A 27 11.01 -16.09 -7.07
CA ALA A 27 12.12 -15.40 -6.42
C ALA A 27 13.15 -16.40 -5.87
N ASP A 28 14.41 -16.22 -6.25
CA ASP A 28 15.53 -17.05 -5.83
C ASP A 28 16.50 -16.21 -4.99
N LEU A 29 16.84 -16.68 -3.80
CA LEU A 29 17.67 -15.93 -2.85
C LEU A 29 19.07 -15.62 -3.39
N VAL A 30 19.61 -16.46 -4.27
CA VAL A 30 20.95 -16.29 -4.83
C VAL A 30 20.91 -15.31 -5.99
N LYS A 31 19.94 -15.44 -6.89
CA LYS A 31 19.84 -14.59 -8.09
C LYS A 31 19.24 -13.21 -7.80
N ASP A 32 18.32 -13.11 -6.84
CA ASP A 32 17.56 -11.90 -6.54
C ASP A 32 17.97 -11.24 -5.21
N TYR A 33 19.16 -11.56 -4.71
CA TYR A 33 19.61 -11.16 -3.36
C TYR A 33 19.42 -9.67 -3.08
N GLU A 34 19.87 -8.79 -3.98
CA GLU A 34 19.79 -7.33 -3.79
C GLU A 34 18.33 -6.84 -3.66
N LYS A 35 17.43 -7.41 -4.46
CA LYS A 35 16.01 -7.07 -4.44
C LYS A 35 15.35 -7.57 -3.17
N ILE A 36 15.66 -8.79 -2.75
CA ILE A 36 15.12 -9.36 -1.52
C ILE A 36 15.67 -8.61 -0.29
N GLN A 37 16.95 -8.24 -0.30
CA GLN A 37 17.58 -7.46 0.75
C GLN A 37 16.91 -6.08 0.89
N SER A 38 16.71 -5.36 -0.22
CA SER A 38 16.06 -4.04 -0.19
C SER A 38 14.60 -4.13 0.32
N LEU A 39 13.83 -5.12 -0.13
CA LEU A 39 12.47 -5.37 0.37
C LEU A 39 12.45 -5.70 1.86
N ALA A 40 13.36 -6.58 2.31
CA ALA A 40 13.48 -6.94 3.73
C ALA A 40 13.88 -5.73 4.58
N LEU A 41 14.79 -4.89 4.09
CA LEU A 41 15.20 -3.66 4.77
C LEU A 41 14.04 -2.68 4.88
N GLN A 42 13.27 -2.48 3.80
CA GLN A 42 12.09 -1.62 3.83
C GLN A 42 11.06 -2.14 4.84
N LYS A 43 10.80 -3.45 4.87
CA LYS A 43 9.91 -4.07 5.85
C LYS A 43 10.36 -3.81 7.29
N LYS A 44 11.65 -4.00 7.61
CA LYS A 44 12.18 -3.74 8.96
C LYS A 44 12.08 -2.27 9.36
N LYS A 45 12.28 -1.35 8.42
CA LYS A 45 12.08 0.09 8.65
C LYS A 45 10.63 0.39 8.99
N GLN A 46 9.68 -0.18 8.24
CA GLN A 46 8.25 -0.03 8.52
C GLN A 46 7.90 -0.56 9.91
N GLU A 47 8.33 -1.78 10.26
CA GLU A 47 8.09 -2.37 11.58
C GLU A 47 8.62 -1.48 12.73
N SER A 48 9.77 -0.84 12.51
CA SER A 48 10.37 0.07 13.49
C SER A 48 9.54 1.34 13.65
N ILE A 49 9.03 1.90 12.55
CA ILE A 49 8.13 3.06 12.55
C ILE A 49 6.82 2.69 13.24
N ASP A 50 6.21 1.55 12.89
CA ASP A 50 4.94 1.11 13.47
C ASP A 50 5.03 0.94 14.99
N LYS A 51 6.15 0.38 15.47
CA LYS A 51 6.43 0.25 16.91
C LYS A 51 6.58 1.62 17.57
N TRP A 52 7.31 2.53 16.93
CA TRP A 52 7.49 3.89 17.42
C TRP A 52 6.16 4.66 17.50
N VAL A 53 5.33 4.58 16.45
CA VAL A 53 4.00 5.21 16.40
C VAL A 53 3.10 4.68 17.52
N LYS A 54 3.05 3.36 17.72
CA LYS A 54 2.25 2.74 18.80
C LYS A 54 2.64 3.23 20.18
N ASN A 55 3.94 3.39 20.44
CA ASN A 55 4.42 3.93 21.72
C ASN A 55 4.07 5.42 21.83
N LYS A 56 4.33 6.20 20.78
CA LYS A 56 4.18 7.65 20.83
C LYS A 56 2.73 8.12 20.95
N ILE A 57 1.79 7.37 20.39
CA ILE A 57 0.34 7.63 20.50
C ILE A 57 -0.13 7.58 21.97
N ILE A 58 0.51 6.76 22.81
CA ILE A 58 0.15 6.65 24.24
C ILE A 58 0.62 7.90 25.00
N ASP A 59 1.83 8.38 24.71
CA ASP A 59 2.44 9.50 25.42
C ASP A 59 1.96 10.88 24.94
N THR A 60 1.26 10.94 23.80
CA THR A 60 0.91 12.20 23.14
C THR A 60 -0.60 12.42 23.20
N TYR A 61 -1.03 13.59 23.67
CA TYR A 61 -2.44 13.98 23.60
C TYR A 61 -2.84 14.25 22.14
N ILE A 62 -3.82 13.50 21.64
CA ILE A 62 -4.35 13.59 20.28
C ILE A 62 -5.86 13.84 20.34
N LYS A 63 -6.34 14.92 19.71
CA LYS A 63 -7.76 15.26 19.63
C LYS A 63 -8.24 15.19 18.19
N ILE A 64 -9.11 14.22 17.89
CA ILE A 64 -9.74 14.07 16.57
C ILE A 64 -11.11 14.75 16.57
N ASN A 65 -11.41 15.51 15.52
CA ASN A 65 -12.72 16.12 15.32
C ASN A 65 -13.80 15.02 15.21
N GLY A 66 -14.95 15.22 15.87
CA GLY A 66 -16.03 14.25 15.98
C GLY A 66 -16.47 13.61 14.66
N SER A 67 -16.46 14.37 13.56
CA SER A 67 -16.82 13.87 12.22
C SER A 67 -15.89 12.77 11.69
N TYR A 68 -14.66 12.69 12.19
CA TYR A 68 -13.64 11.72 11.74
C TYR A 68 -13.38 10.60 12.76
N LYS A 69 -14.09 10.59 13.90
CA LYS A 69 -13.94 9.52 14.91
C LYS A 69 -14.37 8.14 14.41
N ASN A 70 -15.24 8.10 13.39
CA ASN A 70 -15.73 6.86 12.78
C ASN A 70 -14.85 6.37 11.61
N CYS A 71 -13.75 7.06 11.29
CA CYS A 71 -12.83 6.63 10.25
C CYS A 71 -11.99 5.42 10.74
N ASN A 72 -11.79 4.44 9.86
CA ASN A 72 -10.96 3.28 10.16
C ASN A 72 -9.49 3.63 9.94
N PHE A 73 -8.77 3.96 11.01
CA PHE A 73 -7.35 4.28 10.97
C PHE A 73 -6.49 3.02 11.20
N GLU A 74 -5.34 2.96 10.53
CA GLU A 74 -4.37 1.87 10.71
C GLU A 74 -3.76 1.85 12.13
N PHE A 75 -3.57 3.03 12.72
CA PHE A 75 -3.18 3.19 14.12
C PHE A 75 -4.34 3.79 14.92
N ASN A 76 -4.49 3.37 16.18
CA ASN A 76 -5.56 3.86 17.04
C ASN A 76 -5.25 5.28 17.55
N TRP A 77 -5.56 6.29 16.74
CA TRP A 77 -5.40 7.70 17.08
C TRP A 77 -6.50 8.25 18.00
N ASN A 78 -7.57 7.49 18.27
CA ASN A 78 -8.73 7.92 19.05
C ASN A 78 -8.64 7.49 20.53
N LYS A 79 -7.44 7.51 21.11
CA LYS A 79 -7.27 7.31 22.56
C LYS A 79 -7.55 8.63 23.28
N ASN A 80 -8.80 8.72 23.79
CA ASN A 80 -9.43 9.78 24.59
C ASN A 80 -10.31 10.77 23.82
#